data_AF-A0A7V9V1L5-F1
#
_entry.id   AF-A0A7V9V1L5-F1
#
_cell.length_a   1.000
_cell.length_b   1.000
_cell.length_c   1.000
_cell.angle_alpha   90.00
_cell.angle_beta   90.00
_cell.angle_gamma   90.00
#
_symmetry.space_group_name_H-M   'P 1'
#
loop_
_entity.id
_entity.type
_entity.pdbx_description
1 polymer ?
#
loop_
_entity_poly.entity_id
_entity_poly.type
_entity_poly.pdbx_seq_one_letter_code
_entity_poly.pdbx_strand_id
1 'polypeptide(L)'
;MEYDGRLEALIAQSSRAALSKVRKGEERTCSVCGGLFYVKPSHGVKRKFCSIACKAKAQSDSPRERKRKRAARHVRGWSVKAKAEDCCRNCDSRDRLHLHHIIPRGRWKAGRADLRNGVALCEKCHMGWHRREIEIPASIFTAEEVAFVSSADIGQDVAYWIERNYPTVS
;
A
#
# COMPACT_ATOMS: atom_id res chain seq x y z
N MET A 1 20.80 -74.28 36.06
CA MET A 1 21.25 -72.98 35.54
C MET A 1 20.23 -72.54 34.50
N GLU A 2 19.20 -71.82 34.92
CA GLU A 2 18.13 -71.33 34.03
C GLU A 2 17.99 -69.83 34.28
N TYR A 3 18.84 -69.04 33.63
CA TYR A 3 18.75 -67.59 33.70
C TYR A 3 19.28 -67.01 32.38
N ASP A 4 18.48 -67.14 31.30
CA ASP A 4 18.83 -66.48 30.03
C ASP A 4 17.60 -66.03 29.21
N GLY A 5 16.47 -66.75 29.28
CA GLY A 5 15.30 -66.42 28.44
C GLY A 5 14.52 -65.16 28.81
N ARG A 6 14.57 -64.69 30.06
CA ARG A 6 13.75 -63.54 30.52
C ARG A 6 14.37 -62.18 30.20
N LEU A 7 15.70 -62.08 30.18
CA LEU A 7 16.40 -60.83 29.85
C LEU A 7 16.32 -60.55 28.34
N GLU A 8 16.53 -61.58 27.52
CA GLU A 8 16.32 -61.55 26.07
C GLU A 8 14.89 -61.10 25.69
N ALA A 9 13.87 -61.62 26.38
CA ALA A 9 12.47 -61.26 26.13
C ALA A 9 12.12 -59.80 26.51
N LEU A 10 12.74 -59.25 27.55
CA LEU A 10 12.58 -57.85 27.98
C LEU A 10 13.28 -56.86 27.03
N ILE A 11 14.43 -57.24 26.47
CA ILE A 11 15.15 -56.47 25.44
C ILE A 11 14.37 -56.47 24.11
N ALA A 12 13.74 -57.59 23.75
CA ALA A 12 12.90 -57.70 22.55
C ALA A 12 11.56 -56.92 22.64
N GLN A 13 10.99 -56.79 23.84
CA GLN A 13 9.76 -56.01 24.06
C GLN A 13 10.03 -54.49 24.11
N SER A 14 11.17 -54.08 24.68
CA SER A 14 11.58 -52.66 24.69
C SER A 14 11.95 -52.14 23.30
N SER A 15 12.50 -53.00 22.43
CA SER A 15 12.83 -52.67 21.04
C SER A 15 11.62 -52.59 20.09
N ARG A 16 10.54 -53.36 20.33
CA ARG A 16 9.30 -53.27 19.53
C ARG A 16 8.45 -52.03 19.85
N ALA A 17 8.44 -51.56 21.10
CA ALA A 17 7.75 -50.31 21.46
C ALA A 17 8.48 -49.05 20.94
N ALA A 18 9.79 -49.13 20.73
CA ALA A 18 10.63 -48.04 20.21
C ALA A 18 10.49 -47.83 18.68
N LEU A 19 9.95 -48.79 17.93
CA LEU A 19 9.57 -48.64 16.51
C LEU A 19 8.27 -47.85 16.37
N SER A 20 8.15 -46.74 17.09
CA SER A 20 7.01 -45.84 17.01
C SER A 20 7.01 -45.15 15.64
N LYS A 21 6.15 -45.63 14.74
CA LYS A 21 5.66 -44.97 13.50
C LYS A 21 6.66 -44.00 12.87
N VAL A 22 7.55 -44.51 12.02
CA VAL A 22 8.41 -43.68 11.15
C VAL A 22 7.54 -42.62 10.45
N ARG A 23 7.78 -41.35 10.78
CA ARG A 23 7.05 -40.22 10.21
C ARG A 23 7.42 -40.10 8.73
N LYS A 24 6.53 -40.51 7.82
CA LYS A 24 6.75 -40.52 6.36
C LYS A 24 6.88 -39.14 5.69
N GLY A 25 7.00 -38.05 6.45
CA GLY A 25 7.04 -36.69 5.91
C GLY A 25 8.45 -36.19 5.64
N GLU A 26 8.54 -34.93 5.23
CA GLU A 26 9.79 -34.26 4.88
C GLU A 26 9.95 -32.97 5.67
N GLU A 27 11.21 -32.55 5.87
CA GLU A 27 11.52 -31.21 6.39
C GLU A 27 11.59 -30.21 5.25
N ARG A 28 11.04 -29.02 5.47
CA ARG A 28 11.06 -27.92 4.50
C ARG A 28 11.49 -26.62 5.14
N THR A 29 12.06 -25.74 4.34
CA THR A 29 12.41 -24.38 4.73
C THR A 29 11.23 -23.44 4.51
N CYS A 30 10.82 -22.70 5.53
CA CYS A 30 9.76 -21.71 5.43
C CYS A 30 10.19 -20.56 4.51
N SER A 31 9.41 -20.26 3.48
CA SER A 31 9.73 -19.19 2.52
C SER A 31 9.65 -17.76 3.10
N VAL A 32 9.31 -17.61 4.38
CA VAL A 32 9.13 -16.29 5.04
C VAL A 32 10.16 -16.05 6.13
N CYS A 33 10.43 -17.04 6.99
CA CYS A 33 11.37 -16.88 8.10
C CYS A 33 12.65 -17.73 7.95
N GLY A 34 12.73 -18.61 6.95
CA GLY A 34 13.87 -19.52 6.78
C GLY A 34 13.92 -20.70 7.76
N GLY A 35 13.00 -20.77 8.74
CA GLY A 35 12.97 -21.88 9.70
C GLY A 35 12.58 -23.22 9.07
N LEU A 36 13.21 -24.30 9.51
CA LEU A 36 12.86 -25.66 9.13
C LEU A 36 11.55 -26.10 9.80
N PHE A 37 10.70 -26.84 9.07
CA PHE A 37 9.46 -27.39 9.60
C PHE A 37 9.07 -28.69 8.90
N TYR A 38 8.45 -29.59 9.66
CA TYR A 38 7.98 -30.89 9.17
C TYR A 38 6.66 -30.78 8.39
N VAL A 39 6.58 -31.48 7.26
CA VAL A 39 5.38 -31.57 6.41
C VAL A 39 4.97 -33.02 6.20
N LYS A 40 3.72 -33.35 6.58
CA LYS A 40 3.09 -34.64 6.28
C LYS A 40 2.98 -34.83 4.76
N PRO A 41 3.13 -36.06 4.22
CA PRO A 41 3.07 -36.31 2.78
C PRO A 41 1.83 -35.75 2.10
N SER A 42 0.66 -35.90 2.73
CA SER A 42 -0.62 -35.38 2.23
C SER A 42 -0.64 -33.86 2.04
N HIS A 43 0.26 -33.14 2.71
CA HIS A 43 0.38 -31.68 2.64
C HIS A 43 1.63 -31.21 1.89
N GLY A 44 2.52 -32.14 1.50
CA GLY A 44 3.87 -31.89 0.95
C GLY A 44 3.87 -30.82 -0.12
N VAL A 45 3.15 -31.06 -1.22
CA VAL A 45 3.18 -30.19 -2.40
C VAL A 45 2.71 -28.75 -2.12
N LYS A 46 1.80 -28.54 -1.15
CA LYS A 46 1.10 -27.25 -0.96
C LYS A 46 1.63 -26.41 0.19
N ARG A 47 2.29 -27.00 1.19
CA ARG A 47 2.75 -26.25 2.39
C ARG A 47 4.10 -25.56 2.15
N LYS A 48 4.08 -24.24 2.28
CA LYS A 48 5.25 -23.34 2.08
C LYS A 48 5.69 -22.59 3.36
N PHE A 49 4.89 -22.66 4.42
CA PHE A 49 5.07 -21.83 5.61
C PHE A 49 5.02 -22.69 6.88
N CYS A 50 5.92 -22.42 7.83
CA CYS A 50 5.99 -23.12 9.10
C CYS A 50 4.82 -22.80 10.04
N SER A 51 4.18 -21.64 9.87
CA SER A 51 3.11 -21.18 10.75
C SER A 51 2.04 -20.36 10.03
N ILE A 52 0.88 -20.21 10.69
CA ILE A 52 -0.19 -19.31 10.24
C ILE A 52 0.32 -17.87 10.15
N ALA A 53 1.17 -17.44 11.09
CA ALA A 53 1.76 -16.10 11.07
C ALA A 53 2.63 -15.87 9.82
N CYS A 54 3.49 -16.83 9.46
CA CYS A 54 4.28 -16.74 8.22
C CYS A 54 3.38 -16.72 6.97
N LYS A 55 2.33 -17.54 6.95
CA LYS A 55 1.34 -17.52 5.86
C LYS A 55 0.65 -16.15 5.74
N ALA A 56 0.23 -15.57 6.86
CA ALA A 56 -0.41 -14.25 6.88
C ALA A 56 0.54 -13.16 6.37
N LYS A 57 1.81 -13.18 6.78
CA LYS A 57 2.84 -12.25 6.29
C LYS A 57 3.06 -12.35 4.77
N ALA A 58 3.13 -13.57 4.23
CA ALA A 58 3.23 -13.77 2.79
C ALA A 58 1.98 -13.26 2.04
N GLN A 59 0.79 -13.43 2.61
CA GLN A 59 -0.46 -12.94 2.02
C GLN A 59 -0.58 -11.41 2.07
N SER A 60 -0.13 -10.78 3.16
CA SER A 60 -0.19 -9.31 3.35
C SER A 60 0.69 -8.52 2.38
N ASP A 61 1.71 -9.18 1.84
CA ASP A 61 2.66 -8.62 0.86
C ASP A 61 2.41 -9.10 -0.57
N SER A 62 1.37 -9.90 -0.79
CA SER A 62 1.05 -10.43 -2.11
C SER A 62 0.72 -9.32 -3.13
N PRO A 63 0.97 -9.55 -4.44
CA PRO A 63 0.58 -8.59 -5.48
C PRO A 63 -0.90 -8.19 -5.42
N ARG A 64 -1.78 -9.15 -5.10
CA ARG A 64 -3.22 -8.92 -4.91
C ARG A 64 -3.49 -7.96 -3.75
N GLU A 65 -2.83 -8.17 -2.61
CA GLU A 65 -2.99 -7.31 -1.45
C GLU A 65 -2.43 -5.90 -1.70
N ARG A 66 -1.27 -5.80 -2.37
CA ARG A 66 -0.72 -4.51 -2.80
C ARG A 66 -1.67 -3.77 -3.74
N LYS A 67 -2.30 -4.46 -4.69
CA LYS A 67 -3.33 -3.90 -5.59
C LYS A 67 -4.55 -3.41 -4.79
N ARG A 68 -5.04 -4.21 -3.84
CA ARG A 68 -6.15 -3.83 -2.95
C ARG A 68 -5.81 -2.58 -2.13
N LYS A 69 -4.64 -2.56 -1.48
CA LYS A 69 -4.15 -1.40 -0.70
C LYS A 69 -4.01 -0.15 -1.59
N ARG A 70 -3.50 -0.28 -2.82
CA ARG A 70 -3.41 0.83 -3.78
C ARG A 70 -4.79 1.36 -4.20
N ALA A 71 -5.74 0.46 -4.49
CA ALA A 71 -7.11 0.84 -4.79
C ALA A 71 -7.78 1.57 -3.61
N ALA A 72 -7.55 1.09 -2.39
CA ALA A 72 -8.03 1.74 -1.17
C ALA A 72 -7.35 3.09 -0.85
N ARG A 73 -6.10 3.29 -1.32
CA ARG A 73 -5.36 4.57 -1.21
C ARG A 73 -5.84 5.62 -2.20
N HIS A 74 -6.57 5.24 -3.24
CA HIS A 74 -7.30 6.20 -4.05
C HIS A 74 -8.39 6.77 -3.14
N VAL A 75 -8.23 8.02 -2.74
CA VAL A 75 -9.24 8.71 -1.94
C VAL A 75 -10.53 8.67 -2.75
N ARG A 76 -11.51 7.88 -2.32
CA ARG A 76 -12.83 7.85 -2.95
C ARG A 76 -13.34 9.29 -2.99
N GLY A 77 -13.57 9.82 -4.18
CA GLY A 77 -14.05 11.19 -4.37
C GLY A 77 -12.97 12.22 -4.73
N TRP A 78 -11.67 11.91 -4.78
CA TRP A 78 -10.68 12.85 -5.35
C TRP A 78 -10.57 12.65 -6.87
N SER A 79 -11.35 13.39 -7.65
CA SER A 79 -11.27 13.37 -9.11
C SER A 79 -11.87 14.63 -9.70
N VAL A 80 -11.52 14.95 -10.95
CA VAL A 80 -12.13 16.05 -11.71
C VAL A 80 -13.65 15.87 -11.82
N LYS A 81 -14.09 14.64 -12.08
CA LYS A 81 -15.52 14.27 -12.10
C LYS A 81 -16.22 14.56 -10.76
N ALA A 82 -15.58 14.24 -9.64
CA ALA A 82 -16.15 14.49 -8.31
C ALA A 82 -16.22 15.99 -7.98
N LYS A 83 -15.33 16.80 -8.56
CA LYS A 83 -15.38 18.27 -8.50
C LYS A 83 -16.39 18.89 -9.46
N ALA A 84 -17.03 18.08 -10.30
CA ALA A 84 -17.97 18.52 -11.32
C ALA A 84 -17.39 19.50 -12.36
N GLU A 85 -16.12 19.28 -12.75
CA GLU A 85 -15.46 20.02 -13.83
C GLU A 85 -15.25 19.16 -15.06
N ASP A 86 -15.18 19.78 -16.23
CA ASP A 86 -15.02 19.12 -17.52
C ASP A 86 -13.95 19.76 -18.42
N CYS A 87 -13.23 20.77 -17.94
CA CYS A 87 -12.12 21.42 -18.64
C CYS A 87 -10.97 21.82 -17.70
N CYS A 88 -9.81 22.07 -18.29
CA CYS A 88 -8.63 22.61 -17.63
C CYS A 88 -8.85 24.10 -17.33
N ARG A 89 -8.77 24.53 -16.07
CA ARG A 89 -8.97 25.95 -15.74
C ARG A 89 -7.85 26.90 -16.18
N ASN A 90 -6.72 26.35 -16.66
CA ASN A 90 -5.60 27.16 -17.16
C ASN A 90 -5.64 27.36 -18.68
N CYS A 91 -6.24 26.44 -19.44
CA CYS A 91 -6.15 26.48 -20.91
C CYS A 91 -7.38 25.90 -21.64
N ASP A 92 -8.46 25.63 -20.91
CA ASP A 92 -9.75 25.10 -21.39
C ASP A 92 -9.75 23.72 -22.09
N SER A 93 -8.59 23.06 -22.17
CA SER A 93 -8.51 21.70 -22.72
C SER A 93 -9.42 20.75 -21.95
N ARG A 94 -10.14 19.89 -22.69
CA ARG A 94 -11.00 18.82 -22.14
C ARG A 94 -10.32 17.45 -22.16
N ASP A 95 -9.09 17.37 -22.66
CA ASP A 95 -8.34 16.11 -22.75
C ASP A 95 -7.47 15.88 -21.50
N ARG A 96 -7.39 14.60 -21.09
CA ARG A 96 -6.51 14.10 -20.01
C ARG A 96 -6.51 14.98 -18.76
N LEU A 97 -7.69 15.19 -18.18
CA LEU A 97 -7.91 16.02 -17.00
C LEU A 97 -7.51 15.32 -15.71
N HIS A 98 -6.70 16.01 -14.90
CA HIS A 98 -6.25 15.60 -13.57
C HIS A 98 -6.68 16.64 -12.53
N LEU A 99 -6.86 16.19 -11.29
CA LEU A 99 -7.13 17.10 -10.17
C LEU A 99 -5.82 17.39 -9.44
N HIS A 100 -5.30 18.60 -9.65
CA HIS A 100 -4.04 19.10 -9.08
C HIS A 100 -4.26 19.63 -7.67
N HIS A 101 -3.37 19.31 -6.74
CA HIS A 101 -3.43 19.83 -5.36
C HIS A 101 -2.88 21.26 -5.30
N ILE A 102 -3.69 22.23 -4.89
CA ILE A 102 -3.26 23.63 -4.68
C ILE A 102 -2.15 23.67 -3.62
N ILE A 103 -2.44 23.10 -2.44
CA ILE A 103 -1.47 22.77 -1.39
C ILE A 103 -1.15 21.28 -1.46
N PRO A 104 0.13 20.89 -1.67
CA PRO A 104 0.51 19.49 -1.84
C PRO A 104 0.08 18.57 -0.69
N ARG A 105 -0.37 17.37 -1.03
CA ARG A 105 -0.78 16.31 -0.09
C ARG A 105 0.21 16.01 1.05
N GLY A 106 1.49 16.27 0.83
CA GLY A 106 2.56 16.04 1.82
C GLY A 106 2.67 17.16 2.85
N ARG A 107 2.22 18.38 2.51
CA ARG A 107 2.24 19.55 3.38
C ARG A 107 0.97 19.69 4.20
N TRP A 108 -0.18 19.35 3.62
CA TRP A 108 -1.46 19.48 4.32
C TRP A 108 -2.25 18.17 4.30
N LYS A 109 -2.17 17.42 5.40
CA LYS A 109 -2.85 16.12 5.53
C LYS A 109 -4.37 16.27 5.60
N ALA A 110 -4.88 17.31 6.27
CA ALA A 110 -6.32 17.53 6.45
C ALA A 110 -7.01 17.88 5.12
N GLY A 111 -6.41 18.74 4.30
CA GLY A 111 -6.96 19.12 3.00
C GLY A 111 -6.68 18.17 1.84
N ARG A 112 -6.04 17.01 2.05
CA ARG A 112 -5.62 16.12 0.94
C ARG A 112 -6.76 15.52 0.12
N ALA A 113 -7.94 15.44 0.73
CA ALA A 113 -9.12 14.75 0.22
C ALA A 113 -10.28 15.73 -0.07
N ASP A 114 -10.13 16.99 0.34
CA ASP A 114 -11.15 18.01 0.15
C ASP A 114 -11.01 18.65 -1.22
N LEU A 115 -12.05 18.56 -2.05
CA LEU A 115 -12.04 19.01 -3.43
C LEU A 115 -11.71 20.51 -3.58
N ARG A 116 -11.89 21.32 -2.53
CA ARG A 116 -11.52 22.75 -2.52
C ARG A 116 -10.01 22.99 -2.49
N ASN A 117 -9.20 21.97 -2.17
CA ASN A 117 -7.75 21.98 -2.37
C ASN A 117 -7.34 21.43 -3.74
N GLY A 118 -8.30 21.25 -4.65
CA GLY A 118 -8.09 20.70 -5.98
C GLY A 118 -8.46 21.69 -7.07
N VAL A 119 -7.70 21.72 -8.16
CA VAL A 119 -8.04 22.46 -9.39
C VAL A 119 -7.92 21.54 -10.61
N ALA A 120 -8.88 21.57 -11.54
CA ALA A 120 -8.80 20.72 -12.73
C ALA A 120 -7.81 21.29 -13.74
N LEU A 121 -6.83 20.47 -14.12
CA LEU A 121 -5.82 20.79 -15.12
C LEU A 121 -5.65 19.63 -16.11
N CYS A 122 -5.40 19.92 -17.37
CA CYS A 122 -4.97 18.89 -18.31
C CYS A 122 -3.56 18.38 -17.96
N GLU A 123 -3.20 17.19 -18.46
CA GLU A 123 -1.88 16.59 -18.25
C GLU A 123 -0.73 17.56 -18.56
N LYS A 124 -0.83 18.34 -19.64
CA LYS A 124 0.18 19.35 -20.02
C LYS A 124 0.36 20.41 -18.95
N CYS A 125 -0.72 21.07 -18.51
CA CYS A 125 -0.65 22.13 -17.50
C CYS A 125 -0.21 21.58 -16.14
N HIS A 126 -0.77 20.43 -15.73
CA HIS A 126 -0.43 19.78 -14.46
C HIS A 126 1.05 19.39 -14.38
N MET A 127 1.55 18.67 -15.40
CA MET A 127 2.95 18.24 -15.42
C MET A 127 3.89 19.42 -15.67
N GLY A 128 3.50 20.38 -16.50
CA GLY A 128 4.26 21.61 -16.74
C GLY A 128 4.48 22.42 -15.47
N TRP A 129 3.46 22.56 -14.61
CA TRP A 129 3.61 23.22 -13.30
C TRP A 129 4.59 22.46 -12.39
N HIS A 130 4.47 21.12 -12.31
CA HIS A 130 5.42 20.30 -11.53
C HIS A 130 6.86 20.38 -12.04
N ARG A 131 7.05 20.61 -13.34
CA ARG A 131 8.36 20.79 -13.98
C ARG A 131 8.84 22.25 -13.99
N ARG A 132 8.01 23.20 -13.56
CA ARG A 132 8.24 24.65 -13.67
C ARG A 132 8.39 25.15 -15.11
N GLU A 133 7.72 24.49 -16.05
CA GLU A 133 7.65 24.87 -17.46
C GLU A 133 6.41 25.72 -17.77
N ILE A 134 5.39 25.64 -16.92
CA ILE A 134 4.12 26.36 -17.06
C ILE A 134 3.82 27.05 -15.73
N GLU A 135 3.64 28.35 -15.78
CA GLU A 135 3.08 29.12 -14.66
C GLU A 135 1.56 29.02 -14.71
N ILE A 136 0.97 28.91 -13.52
CA ILE A 136 -0.48 28.82 -13.34
C ILE A 136 -0.88 29.97 -12.43
N PRO A 137 -1.67 30.94 -12.89
CA PRO A 137 -1.97 32.10 -12.08
C PRO A 137 -2.99 31.78 -10.99
N ALA A 138 -2.93 32.47 -9.86
CA ALA A 138 -3.91 32.30 -8.77
C ALA A 138 -5.35 32.65 -9.18
N SER A 139 -5.52 33.40 -10.28
CA SER A 139 -6.83 33.79 -10.84
C SER A 139 -7.70 32.61 -11.29
N ILE A 140 -7.12 31.41 -11.46
CA ILE A 140 -7.90 30.21 -11.83
C ILE A 140 -8.64 29.57 -10.65
N PHE A 141 -8.37 30.03 -9.42
CA PHE A 141 -9.01 29.53 -8.20
C PHE A 141 -10.30 30.29 -7.91
N THR A 142 -11.31 29.58 -7.40
CA THR A 142 -12.53 30.21 -6.91
C THR A 142 -12.30 30.87 -5.55
N ALA A 143 -13.16 31.82 -5.18
CA ALA A 143 -13.12 32.42 -3.85
C ALA A 143 -13.25 31.39 -2.71
N GLU A 144 -14.04 30.32 -2.92
CA GLU A 144 -14.19 29.24 -1.95
C GLU A 144 -12.90 28.42 -1.79
N GLU A 145 -12.23 28.11 -2.91
CA GLU A 145 -10.94 27.40 -2.88
C GLU A 145 -9.87 28.24 -2.18
N VAL A 146 -9.79 29.53 -2.51
CA VAL A 146 -8.88 30.48 -1.86
C VAL A 146 -9.15 30.55 -0.36
N ALA A 147 -10.41 30.70 0.06
CA ALA A 147 -10.78 30.75 1.47
C ALA A 147 -10.44 29.44 2.19
N PHE A 148 -10.69 28.29 1.55
CA PHE A 148 -10.37 26.98 2.11
C PHE A 148 -8.87 26.78 2.28
N VAL A 149 -8.07 27.01 1.24
CA VAL A 149 -6.61 26.81 1.33
C VAL A 149 -5.97 27.82 2.28
N SER A 150 -6.49 29.05 2.38
CA SER A 150 -6.01 30.08 3.32
C SER A 150 -6.15 29.67 4.79
N SER A 151 -7.04 28.72 5.10
CA SER A 151 -7.17 28.15 6.45
C SER A 151 -6.15 27.05 6.77
N ALA A 152 -5.30 26.66 5.81
CA ALA A 152 -4.40 25.54 5.98
C ALA A 152 -3.26 25.85 6.95
N ASP A 153 -3.12 25.02 7.98
CA ASP A 153 -1.92 24.99 8.80
C ASP A 153 -0.85 24.11 8.13
N ILE A 154 0.15 24.77 7.54
CA ILE A 154 1.26 24.14 6.81
C ILE A 154 2.64 24.55 7.35
N GLY A 155 2.70 25.15 8.54
CA GLY A 155 3.95 25.61 9.17
C GLY A 155 4.65 26.75 8.41
N GLN A 156 3.93 27.45 7.54
CA GLN A 156 4.36 28.64 6.83
C GLN A 156 3.12 29.49 6.53
N ASP A 157 3.33 30.77 6.22
CA ASP A 157 2.26 31.63 5.75
C ASP A 157 1.68 31.11 4.42
N VAL A 158 0.36 30.92 4.38
CA VAL A 158 -0.32 30.37 3.21
C VAL A 158 -0.36 31.38 2.08
N ALA A 159 -0.54 32.67 2.38
CA ALA A 159 -0.58 33.70 1.33
C ALA A 159 0.75 33.74 0.57
N TYR A 160 1.87 33.70 1.28
CA TYR A 160 3.21 33.56 0.71
C TYR A 160 3.36 32.28 -0.12
N TRP A 161 2.82 31.14 0.35
CA TRP A 161 2.86 29.90 -0.43
C TRP A 161 2.10 30.04 -1.76
N ILE A 162 0.91 30.63 -1.73
CA ILE A 162 0.10 30.83 -2.93
C ILE A 162 0.80 31.78 -3.89
N GLU A 163 1.21 32.97 -3.45
CA GLU A 163 1.89 33.97 -4.28
C GLU A 163 3.15 33.41 -4.96
N ARG A 164 3.95 32.64 -4.21
CA ARG A 164 5.18 32.04 -4.74
C ARG A 164 4.93 30.95 -5.78
N ASN A 165 3.85 30.19 -5.66
CA ASN A 165 3.58 29.01 -6.49
C ASN A 165 2.54 29.24 -7.59
N TYR A 166 1.73 30.28 -7.44
CA TYR A 166 0.65 30.68 -8.33
C TYR A 166 0.63 32.21 -8.40
N PRO A 167 1.45 32.83 -9.26
CA PRO A 167 1.57 34.28 -9.33
C PRO A 167 0.23 34.94 -9.73
N THR A 168 0.03 36.19 -9.31
CA THR A 168 -1.19 36.96 -9.61
C THR A 168 -1.20 37.58 -11.01
N VAL A 169 -0.09 37.46 -11.74
CA VAL A 169 0.13 38.08 -13.05
C VAL A 169 0.63 37.05 -14.06
N SER A 170 0.00 37.05 -15.22
CA SER A 170 0.53 36.56 -16.50
C SER A 170 0.24 37.62 -17.54
#